data_AF-A0A2P6FVK2-F1
#
_entry.id   AF-A0A2P6FVK2-F1
#
_cell.length_a   1.000
_cell.length_b   1.000
_cell.length_c   1.000
_cell.angle_alpha   90.00
_cell.angle_beta   90.00
_cell.angle_gamma   90.00
#
_symmetry.space_group_name_H-M   'P 1'
#
loop_
_entity.id
_entity.type
_entity.pdbx_description
1 polymer ?
#
loop_
_entity_poly.entity_id
_entity_poly.type
_entity_poly.pdbx_seq_one_letter_code
_entity_poly.pdbx_strand_id
1 'polypeptide(L)'
;MNNLLRFVLLLFQIIFFCFIYLFLDDSHFSGINKLEEMIRDEVLQRKINPIIKSTEMYENSDEKIKKTATQIKKDIKIEVLHDLARPSLFNKFFKRLYFSFVTGTTLGYGDIFPNTVMCKTITIFQLIFTIILFIV
;
A
#
# COMPACT_ATOMS: atom_id res chain seq x y z
N MET A 1 8.73 -36.40 -3.33
CA MET A 1 7.54 -35.59 -3.65
C MET A 1 7.53 -35.31 -5.15
N ASN A 2 6.41 -35.48 -5.87
CA ASN A 2 6.40 -35.15 -7.30
C ASN A 2 6.64 -33.64 -7.48
N ASN A 3 7.36 -33.25 -8.54
CA ASN A 3 7.71 -31.84 -8.79
C ASN A 3 6.49 -30.92 -8.81
N LEU A 4 5.36 -31.43 -9.34
CA LEU A 4 4.08 -30.73 -9.32
C LEU A 4 3.58 -30.47 -7.89
N LEU A 5 3.70 -31.45 -6.99
CA LEU A 5 3.27 -31.29 -5.60
C LEU A 5 4.14 -30.26 -4.85
N ARG A 6 5.45 -30.24 -5.11
CA ARG A 6 6.36 -29.21 -4.56
C ARG A 6 5.94 -27.81 -4.98
N PHE A 7 5.67 -27.64 -6.28
CA PHE A 7 5.22 -26.36 -6.82
C PHE A 7 3.89 -25.91 -6.22
N VAL A 8 2.92 -26.81 -6.07
CA VAL A 8 1.63 -26.52 -5.44
C VAL A 8 1.80 -26.12 -3.97
N LEU A 9 2.68 -26.79 -3.22
CA LEU A 9 2.97 -26.44 -1.82
C LEU A 9 3.67 -25.08 -1.68
N LEU A 10 4.55 -24.72 -2.62
CA LEU A 10 5.16 -23.39 -2.69
C LEU A 10 4.12 -22.29 -2.96
N LEU A 11 3.16 -22.52 -3.86
CA LEU A 11 2.07 -21.56 -4.07
C LEU A 11 1.17 -21.46 -2.84
N PHE A 12 0.86 -22.59 -2.21
CA PHE A 12 0.04 -22.62 -1.00
C PHE A 12 0.68 -21.82 0.14
N GLN A 13 1.98 -21.99 0.40
CA GLN A 13 2.65 -21.26 1.47
C GLN A 13 2.72 -19.75 1.19
N ILE A 14 2.91 -19.33 -0.07
CA ILE A 14 2.85 -17.91 -0.44
C ILE A 14 1.49 -17.31 -0.07
N ILE A 15 0.40 -18.01 -0.39
CA ILE A 15 -0.96 -17.55 -0.07
C ILE A 15 -1.17 -17.55 1.46
N PHE A 16 -0.73 -18.60 2.15
CA PHE A 16 -0.81 -18.69 3.61
C PHE A 16 -0.09 -17.53 4.32
N PHE A 17 1.15 -17.25 3.96
CA PHE A 17 1.91 -16.13 4.53
C PHE A 17 1.33 -14.78 4.10
N CYS A 18 0.75 -14.65 2.90
CA CYS A 18 0.02 -13.45 2.51
C CYS A 18 -1.13 -13.15 3.50
N PHE A 19 -1.91 -14.16 3.89
CA PHE A 19 -2.96 -13.98 4.89
C PHE A 19 -2.38 -13.56 6.25
N ILE A 20 -1.27 -14.17 6.69
CA ILE A 20 -0.58 -13.74 7.92
C ILE A 20 -0.16 -12.26 7.83
N TYR A 21 0.44 -11.85 6.72
CA TYR A 21 0.86 -10.46 6.51
C TYR A 21 -0.30 -9.47 6.39
N LEU A 22 -1.51 -9.93 6.07
CA LEU A 22 -2.69 -9.07 6.01
C LEU A 22 -3.11 -8.58 7.41
N PHE A 23 -2.86 -9.39 8.44
CA PHE A 23 -3.06 -9.00 9.85
C PHE A 23 -2.03 -7.97 10.33
N LEU A 24 -0.93 -7.77 9.59
CA LEU A 24 0.07 -6.74 9.88
C LEU A 24 -0.25 -5.44 9.14
N ASP A 25 -0.19 -4.34 9.86
CA ASP A 25 -0.36 -2.99 9.30
C ASP A 25 0.89 -2.50 8.57
N ASP A 26 0.74 -1.44 7.78
CA ASP A 26 1.82 -0.86 6.95
C ASP A 26 2.97 -0.27 7.77
N SER A 27 2.79 -0.08 9.08
CA SER A 27 3.88 0.27 10.01
C SER A 27 4.93 -0.83 10.13
N HIS A 28 4.54 -2.08 9.91
CA HIS A 28 5.44 -3.24 9.99
C HIS A 28 6.32 -3.39 8.76
N PHE A 29 6.02 -2.65 7.69
CA PHE A 29 6.72 -2.69 6.41
C PHE A 29 7.33 -1.32 6.08
N SER A 30 8.41 -1.35 5.32
CA SER A 30 9.05 -0.17 4.75
C SER A 30 9.57 -0.49 3.35
N GLY A 31 10.13 0.50 2.67
CA GLY A 31 10.71 0.31 1.33
C GLY A 31 10.52 1.49 0.41
N ILE A 32 11.03 1.35 -0.81
CA ILE A 32 10.98 2.39 -1.85
C ILE A 32 9.52 2.71 -2.20
N ASN A 33 8.63 1.71 -2.20
CA ASN A 33 7.20 1.95 -2.45
C ASN A 33 6.57 2.88 -1.41
N LYS A 34 7.01 2.80 -0.15
CA LYS A 34 6.55 3.70 0.92
C LYS A 34 7.06 5.12 0.72
N LEU A 35 8.29 5.27 0.19
CA LEU A 35 8.85 6.56 -0.16
C LEU A 35 8.12 7.19 -1.35
N GLU A 36 7.84 6.41 -2.40
CA GLU A 36 7.05 6.87 -3.55
C GLU A 36 5.67 7.36 -3.10
N GLU A 37 5.00 6.59 -2.22
CA GLU A 37 3.69 6.95 -1.66
C GLU A 37 3.76 8.26 -0.85
N MET A 38 4.78 8.43 0.00
CA MET A 38 4.99 9.70 0.72
C MET A 38 5.25 10.90 -0.22
N ILE A 39 6.06 10.72 -1.26
CA ILE A 39 6.35 11.78 -2.25
C ILE A 39 5.07 12.15 -3.01
N ARG A 40 4.29 11.14 -3.42
CA ARG A 40 3.00 11.34 -4.10
C ARG A 40 2.05 12.12 -3.21
N ASP A 41 1.93 11.72 -1.94
CA ASP A 41 1.08 12.39 -0.95
C ASP A 41 1.54 13.83 -0.71
N GLU A 42 2.85 14.09 -0.60
CA GLU A 42 3.37 15.45 -0.43
C GLU A 42 3.10 16.33 -1.65
N VAL A 43 3.29 15.81 -2.87
CA VAL A 43 2.98 16.52 -4.12
C VAL A 43 1.49 16.82 -4.21
N LEU A 44 0.63 15.87 -3.83
CA LEU A 44 -0.82 16.07 -3.77
C LEU A 44 -1.18 17.17 -2.77
N GLN A 45 -0.66 17.12 -1.54
CA GLN A 45 -0.91 18.14 -0.51
C GLN A 45 -0.44 19.53 -0.97
N ARG A 46 0.72 19.63 -1.64
CA ARG A 46 1.21 20.88 -2.22
C ARG A 46 0.29 21.45 -3.30
N LYS A 47 -0.37 20.62 -4.10
CA LYS A 47 -1.38 21.05 -5.09
C LYS A 47 -2.70 21.45 -4.42
N ILE A 48 -3.11 20.73 -3.39
CA ILE A 48 -4.41 20.89 -2.72
C ILE A 48 -4.44 22.10 -1.79
N ASN A 49 -3.42 22.28 -0.93
CA ASN A 49 -3.36 23.37 0.06
C ASN A 49 -3.61 24.78 -0.51
N PRO A 50 -2.97 25.21 -1.62
CA PRO A 50 -3.23 26.54 -2.16
C PRO A 50 -4.67 26.70 -2.68
N ILE A 51 -5.27 25.62 -3.19
CA ILE A 51 -6.66 25.62 -3.68
C ILE A 51 -7.65 25.70 -2.52
N ILE A 52 -7.41 24.97 -1.42
CA ILE A 52 -8.24 25.08 -0.21
C ILE A 52 -8.13 26.49 0.36
N LYS A 53 -6.91 27.02 0.50
CA LYS A 53 -6.65 28.35 1.04
C LYS A 53 -7.29 29.46 0.20
N SER A 54 -7.23 29.35 -1.12
CA SER A 54 -7.91 30.31 -2.01
C SER A 54 -9.43 30.20 -1.89
N THR A 55 -9.97 28.99 -1.80
CA THR A 55 -11.41 28.77 -1.65
C THR A 55 -11.95 29.29 -0.30
N GLU A 56 -11.18 29.11 0.78
CA GLU A 56 -11.51 29.63 2.12
C GLU A 56 -11.46 31.16 2.20
N MET A 57 -10.57 31.82 1.43
CA MET A 57 -10.53 33.29 1.33
C MET A 57 -11.84 33.88 0.75
N TYR A 58 -12.50 33.18 -0.17
CA TYR A 58 -13.76 33.62 -0.79
C TYR A 58 -15.01 33.27 0.04
N GLU A 59 -14.87 32.49 1.12
CA GLU A 59 -15.98 32.07 2.00
C GLU A 59 -16.54 33.24 2.85
N ASN A 60 -15.79 34.35 2.96
CA ASN A 60 -16.14 35.58 3.69
C ASN A 60 -16.67 36.72 2.78
N SER A 61 -16.91 36.47 1.49
CA SER A 61 -17.42 37.45 0.51
C SER A 61 -18.91 37.20 0.17
N ASP A 62 -19.52 38.10 -0.62
CA ASP A 62 -20.95 38.11 -0.99
C ASP A 62 -21.61 36.72 -1.19
N GLU A 63 -22.89 36.60 -0.83
CA GLU A 63 -23.66 35.35 -0.77
C GLU A 63 -23.66 34.52 -2.08
N LYS A 64 -23.54 35.19 -3.24
CA LYS A 64 -23.37 34.55 -4.56
C LYS A 64 -21.97 33.98 -4.78
N ILE A 65 -20.93 34.69 -4.33
CA ILE A 65 -19.53 34.24 -4.40
C ILE A 65 -19.36 33.03 -3.47
N LYS A 66 -20.02 33.03 -2.31
CA LYS A 66 -20.04 31.92 -1.36
C LYS A 66 -20.59 30.63 -1.97
N LYS A 67 -21.74 30.68 -2.66
CA LYS A 67 -22.34 29.50 -3.30
C LYS A 67 -21.44 28.94 -4.41
N THR A 68 -20.87 29.81 -5.24
CA THR A 68 -19.95 29.39 -6.31
C THR A 68 -18.64 28.81 -5.75
N ALA A 69 -18.05 29.42 -4.74
CA ALA A 69 -16.87 28.91 -4.05
C ALA A 69 -17.14 27.55 -3.39
N THR A 70 -18.33 27.36 -2.80
CA THR A 70 -18.74 26.09 -2.19
C THR A 70 -18.90 24.98 -3.24
N GLN A 71 -19.45 25.31 -4.42
CA GLN A 71 -19.61 24.38 -5.53
C GLN A 71 -18.24 23.94 -6.08
N ILE A 72 -17.34 24.91 -6.30
CA ILE A 72 -15.96 24.67 -6.74
C ILE A 72 -15.21 23.81 -5.72
N LYS A 73 -15.35 24.06 -4.41
CA LYS A 73 -14.76 23.22 -3.34
C LYS A 73 -15.22 21.77 -3.42
N LYS A 74 -16.48 21.55 -3.85
CA LYS A 74 -17.11 20.23 -3.94
C LYS A 74 -16.67 19.49 -5.20
N ASP A 75 -16.67 20.17 -6.34
CA ASP A 75 -16.26 19.59 -7.63
C ASP A 75 -14.76 19.29 -7.65
N ILE A 76 -13.92 20.18 -7.11
CA ILE A 76 -12.48 19.94 -6.93
C ILE A 76 -12.24 18.82 -5.93
N LYS A 77 -12.99 18.76 -4.81
CA LYS A 77 -12.89 17.62 -3.90
C LYS A 77 -13.22 16.31 -4.59
N ILE A 78 -14.17 16.28 -5.55
CA ILE A 78 -14.59 15.07 -6.27
C ILE A 78 -13.53 14.64 -7.30
N GLU A 79 -12.99 15.57 -8.10
CA GLU A 79 -11.93 15.30 -9.08
C GLU A 79 -10.65 14.83 -8.38
N VAL A 80 -10.28 15.49 -7.28
CA VAL A 80 -9.12 15.11 -6.46
C VAL A 80 -9.44 13.88 -5.58
N LEU A 81 -10.70 13.61 -5.20
CA LEU A 81 -11.10 12.36 -4.51
C LEU A 81 -10.81 11.14 -5.37
N HIS A 82 -10.95 11.29 -6.68
CA HIS A 82 -10.69 10.24 -7.66
C HIS A 82 -9.19 9.90 -7.71
N ASP A 83 -8.31 10.90 -7.54
CA ASP A 83 -6.87 10.72 -7.34
C ASP A 83 -6.49 10.26 -5.92
N LEU A 84 -7.32 10.59 -4.91
CA LEU A 84 -7.20 10.20 -3.50
C LEU A 84 -7.86 8.85 -3.17
N ALA A 85 -8.32 8.08 -4.17
CA ALA A 85 -9.08 6.84 -3.98
C ALA A 85 -8.22 5.68 -3.45
N ARG A 86 -7.77 5.86 -2.20
CA ARG A 86 -7.43 4.97 -1.09
C ARG A 86 -6.46 3.81 -1.32
N PRO A 87 -5.70 3.44 -0.28
CA PRO A 87 -5.29 2.06 -0.10
C PRO A 87 -6.58 1.24 0.11
N SER A 88 -7.17 0.75 -0.98
CA SER A 88 -8.27 -0.20 -0.90
C SER A 88 -7.77 -1.45 -0.15
N LEU A 89 -8.67 -2.19 0.51
CA LEU A 89 -8.32 -3.50 1.07
C LEU A 89 -7.63 -4.39 0.03
N PHE A 90 -8.02 -4.21 -1.24
CA PHE A 90 -7.38 -4.80 -2.41
C PHE A 90 -5.92 -4.34 -2.56
N ASN A 91 -5.61 -3.03 -2.48
CA ASN A 91 -4.23 -2.54 -2.54
C ASN A 91 -3.37 -3.09 -1.39
N LYS A 92 -3.89 -3.13 -0.16
CA LYS A 92 -3.18 -3.75 0.98
C LYS A 92 -2.93 -5.22 0.72
N PHE A 93 -3.96 -5.95 0.30
CA PHE A 93 -3.85 -7.37 -0.07
C PHE A 93 -2.80 -7.61 -1.16
N PHE A 94 -2.81 -6.83 -2.25
CA PHE A 94 -1.85 -6.96 -3.33
C PHE A 94 -0.42 -6.64 -2.89
N LYS A 95 -0.21 -5.59 -2.07
CA LYS A 95 1.11 -5.29 -1.48
C LYS A 95 1.62 -6.47 -0.63
N ARG A 96 0.74 -7.12 0.17
CA ARG A 96 1.10 -8.29 0.99
C ARG A 96 1.35 -9.55 0.16
N LEU A 97 0.51 -9.80 -0.84
CA LEU A 97 0.66 -10.93 -1.75
C LEU A 97 1.96 -10.82 -2.54
N TYR A 98 2.24 -9.64 -3.10
CA TYR A 98 3.48 -9.35 -3.77
C TYR A 98 4.69 -9.62 -2.87
N PHE A 99 4.71 -9.05 -1.66
CA PHE A 99 5.80 -9.27 -0.70
C PHE A 99 6.00 -10.75 -0.36
N SER A 100 4.89 -11.47 -0.09
CA SER A 100 4.93 -12.90 0.18
C SER A 100 5.45 -13.68 -1.02
N PHE A 101 5.04 -13.32 -2.23
CA PHE A 101 5.48 -13.97 -3.46
C PHE A 101 6.98 -13.79 -3.66
N VAL A 102 7.50 -12.55 -3.66
CA VAL A 102 8.94 -12.31 -3.91
C VAL A 102 9.85 -12.89 -2.83
N THR A 103 9.36 -13.01 -1.60
CA THR A 103 10.06 -13.70 -0.51
C THR A 103 10.01 -15.22 -0.71
N GLY A 104 8.83 -15.78 -1.00
CA GLY A 104 8.60 -17.21 -1.23
C GLY A 104 9.21 -17.75 -2.52
N THR A 105 9.56 -16.89 -3.48
CA THR A 105 10.36 -17.26 -4.65
C THR A 105 11.84 -16.94 -4.48
N THR A 106 12.27 -16.44 -3.31
CA THR A 106 13.64 -16.04 -3.00
C THR A 106 14.23 -14.95 -3.92
N LEU A 107 13.37 -14.17 -4.60
CA LEU A 107 13.79 -13.05 -5.45
C LEU A 107 14.22 -11.83 -4.62
N GLY A 108 13.41 -11.46 -3.63
CA GLY A 108 13.73 -10.42 -2.65
C GLY A 108 14.13 -9.06 -3.23
N TYR A 109 13.27 -8.44 -4.07
CA TYR A 109 13.57 -7.15 -4.71
C TYR A 109 13.91 -6.00 -3.75
N GLY A 110 13.44 -6.04 -2.51
CA GLY A 110 13.77 -5.05 -1.46
C GLY A 110 13.02 -3.72 -1.57
N ASP A 111 12.12 -3.57 -2.55
CA ASP A 111 11.20 -2.44 -2.68
C ASP A 111 10.13 -2.42 -1.57
N ILE A 112 9.85 -3.58 -0.97
CA ILE A 112 9.12 -3.77 0.30
C ILE A 112 9.94 -4.70 1.19
N PHE A 113 10.22 -4.30 2.42
CA PHE A 113 10.95 -5.10 3.41
C PHE A 113 10.35 -5.00 4.82
N PRO A 114 10.53 -6.03 5.66
CA PRO A 114 10.01 -6.04 7.02
C PRO A 114 10.80 -5.06 7.91
N ASN A 115 10.11 -4.13 8.55
CA ASN A 115 10.72 -3.10 9.39
C ASN A 115 10.82 -3.54 10.86
N THR A 116 9.71 -4.08 11.39
CA THR A 116 9.59 -4.48 12.80
C THR A 116 10.16 -5.87 13.06
N VAL A 117 10.60 -6.12 14.30
CA VAL A 117 11.14 -7.43 14.72
C VAL A 117 10.14 -8.56 14.48
N MET A 118 8.87 -8.36 14.85
CA MET A 118 7.81 -9.35 14.62
C MET A 118 7.66 -9.72 13.14
N CYS A 119 7.61 -8.72 12.26
CA CYS A 119 7.49 -8.94 10.82
C CYS A 119 8.70 -9.70 10.28
N LYS A 120 9.92 -9.30 10.69
CA LYS A 120 11.17 -9.99 10.34
C LYS A 120 11.15 -11.46 10.77
N THR A 121 10.68 -11.76 11.98
CA THR A 121 10.55 -13.14 12.47
C THR A 121 9.64 -13.98 11.57
N ILE A 122 8.47 -13.45 11.18
CA ILE A 122 7.54 -14.16 10.28
C ILE A 122 8.19 -14.38 8.90
N THR A 123 8.87 -13.36 8.36
CA THR A 123 9.59 -13.47 7.08
C THR A 123 10.71 -14.52 7.13
N ILE A 124 11.43 -14.64 8.24
CA ILE A 124 12.43 -15.69 8.43
C ILE A 124 11.77 -17.08 8.40
N PHE A 125 10.64 -17.26 9.09
CA PHE A 125 9.92 -18.54 9.04
C PHE A 125 9.45 -18.90 7.64
N GLN A 126 8.94 -17.94 6.88
CA GLN A 126 8.56 -18.14 5.48
C GLN A 126 9.75 -18.59 4.62
N LEU A 127 10.89 -17.91 4.79
CA LEU A 127 12.10 -18.23 4.04
C LEU A 127 12.62 -19.63 4.35
N ILE A 128 12.67 -20.01 5.64
CA ILE A 128 13.06 -21.36 6.07
C ILE A 128 12.14 -22.41 5.44
N PHE A 129 10.82 -22.21 5.50
CA PHE A 129 9.86 -23.13 4.92
C PHE A 129 10.02 -23.26 3.39
N THR A 130 10.26 -22.14 2.71
CA THR A 130 10.53 -22.08 1.28
C THR A 130 11.78 -22.89 0.91
N ILE A 131 12.88 -22.71 1.63
CA ILE A 131 14.14 -23.43 1.40
C ILE A 131 13.94 -24.95 1.60
N ILE A 132 13.21 -25.36 2.65
CA ILE A 132 12.91 -26.77 2.89
C ILE A 132 12.13 -27.37 1.71
N LEU A 133 11.13 -26.67 1.18
CA LEU A 133 10.33 -27.14 0.04
C LEU A 133 11.12 -27.22 -1.28
N PHE A 134 12.17 -26.41 -1.44
CA PHE A 134 13.05 -26.52 -2.61
C PHE A 134 13.97 -27.74 -2.53
N ILE A 135 14.43 -28.10 -1.33
CA ILE A 135 15.36 -29.20 -1.11
C ILE A 135 14.64 -30.57 -1.11
N VAL A 136 13.49 -30.65 -0.44
CA VAL A 136 12.74 -31.92 -0.17
C VAL A 136 11.81 -32.31 -1.31
#